data_AF-A0A8J9VIU4-F1
#
_entry.id   AF-A0A8J9VIU4-F1
#
_cell.length_a   1.000
_cell.length_b   1.000
_cell.length_c   1.000
_cell.angle_alpha   90.00
_cell.angle_beta   90.00
_cell.angle_gamma   90.00
#
_symmetry.space_group_name_H-M   'P 1'
#
loop_
_entity.id
_entity.type
_entity.pdbx_description
1 polymer ?
#
loop_
_entity_poly.entity_id
_entity_poly.type
_entity_poly.pdbx_seq_one_letter_code
_entity_poly.pdbx_strand_id
1 'polypeptide(L)'
;MLRSFTNAHKMSGKRTRSYRCAVHQRDREVSSENDFHLLLEDPTLFARMVHLVAMEVLPEERDRKYYQERYTCCPPPFFIICVTLLELGVFAWYAWGAGGVAAAAGPVPVDSPLVYRPDRRRELWRFLTYSVVHAGWLHLAFNLLVQLAVGLPLEMVHGATRCGAVYLAGVLGGSLAASVLDPDVCLAGASGGVYALLAAHLANALLNFHAMRYGAVRLVAALAVASCDVGFAVHARYTKEAPPVSYAAHVAGALAGLTIGLLVLKHAQQRLWERLLWWAALGAYAACTLFAVLYNVFSAPTDELHYMPPDPPPDAGF
;
A
#
# COMPACT_ATOMS: atom_id res chain seq x y z
N MET A 1 66.74 25.46 -25.33
CA MET A 1 66.87 26.11 -24.00
C MET A 1 65.55 25.91 -23.26
N LEU A 2 65.51 24.96 -22.32
CA LEU A 2 64.32 24.51 -21.57
C LEU A 2 64.08 25.36 -20.32
N ARG A 3 62.80 25.61 -19.97
CA ARG A 3 62.19 25.80 -18.62
C ARG A 3 60.72 26.23 -18.80
N SER A 4 59.74 25.31 -18.77
CA SER A 4 58.97 24.82 -17.60
C SER A 4 58.23 25.91 -16.82
N PHE A 5 56.90 25.98 -17.00
CA PHE A 5 55.95 26.70 -16.16
C PHE A 5 55.29 25.71 -15.19
N THR A 6 55.43 25.92 -13.88
CA THR A 6 54.59 25.30 -12.85
C THR A 6 54.17 26.35 -11.83
N ASN A 7 52.90 26.77 -11.89
CA ASN A 7 52.25 27.54 -10.83
C ASN A 7 51.48 26.57 -9.93
N ALA A 8 52.06 26.23 -8.78
CA ALA A 8 51.37 25.49 -7.72
C ALA A 8 50.98 26.47 -6.60
N HIS A 9 49.75 26.95 -6.62
CA HIS A 9 49.16 27.69 -5.49
C HIS A 9 48.83 26.69 -4.36
N LYS A 10 49.78 26.49 -3.44
CA LYS A 10 49.51 25.85 -2.14
C LYS A 10 48.62 26.76 -1.30
N MET A 11 47.32 26.46 -1.19
CA MET A 11 46.46 27.09 -0.20
C MET A 11 46.88 26.64 1.21
N SER A 12 47.39 27.57 2.01
CA SER A 12 47.81 27.33 3.40
C SER A 12 46.59 27.20 4.31
N GLY A 13 46.33 25.99 4.83
CA GLY A 13 45.22 25.67 5.74
C GLY A 13 45.39 26.19 7.17
N LYS A 14 45.74 27.46 7.36
CA LYS A 14 45.80 28.07 8.70
C LYS A 14 44.47 28.72 9.06
N ARG A 15 43.50 27.91 9.51
CA ARG A 15 42.31 28.43 10.20
C ARG A 15 42.75 29.12 11.50
N THR A 16 42.26 30.33 11.72
CA THR A 16 42.62 31.22 12.83
C THR A 16 42.24 30.61 14.19
N ARG A 17 43.01 30.97 15.24
CA ARG A 17 42.84 30.48 16.61
C ARG A 17 41.43 30.80 17.18
N SER A 18 40.81 31.87 16.69
CA SER A 18 39.43 32.26 16.99
C SER A 18 38.39 31.25 16.46
N TYR A 19 38.59 30.68 15.28
CA TYR A 19 37.71 29.65 14.73
C TYR A 19 37.76 28.36 15.56
N ARG A 20 38.95 27.94 16.00
CA ARG A 20 39.08 26.78 16.91
C ARG A 20 38.42 27.03 18.26
N CYS A 21 38.53 28.25 18.79
CA CYS A 21 37.88 28.60 20.05
C CYS A 21 36.35 28.61 19.91
N ALA A 22 35.83 29.16 18.81
CA ALA A 22 34.39 29.16 18.52
C ALA A 22 33.83 27.75 18.30
N VAL A 23 34.57 26.86 17.63
CA VAL A 23 34.18 25.45 17.48
C VAL A 23 34.25 24.73 18.82
N HIS A 24 35.31 24.91 19.61
CA HIS A 24 35.39 24.29 20.94
C HIS A 24 34.35 24.81 21.93
N GLN A 25 33.95 26.08 21.81
CA GLN A 25 32.92 26.68 22.65
C GLN A 25 31.53 26.19 22.24
N ARG A 26 31.27 26.03 20.93
CA ARG A 26 30.08 25.34 20.41
C ARG A 26 30.03 23.87 20.86
N ASP A 27 31.15 23.15 20.78
CA ASP A 27 31.21 21.74 21.21
C ASP A 27 31.08 21.58 22.73
N ARG A 28 31.54 22.56 23.53
CA ARG A 28 31.36 22.60 25.00
C ARG A 28 29.95 23.01 25.42
N GLU A 29 29.28 23.89 24.69
CA GLU A 29 27.88 24.23 24.93
C GLU A 29 26.96 23.05 24.56
N VAL A 30 27.32 22.27 23.54
CA VAL A 30 26.65 20.99 23.22
C VAL A 30 26.94 19.92 24.29
N SER A 31 28.09 19.96 24.97
CA SER A 31 28.39 19.06 26.10
C SER A 31 28.05 19.66 27.48
N SER A 32 27.15 20.64 27.55
CA SER A 32 26.67 21.21 28.82
C SER A 32 25.64 20.29 29.46
N GLU A 33 25.64 20.20 30.80
CA GLU A 33 24.91 19.26 31.67
C GLU A 33 23.41 19.02 31.36
N ASN A 34 22.78 19.85 30.52
CA ASN A 34 21.42 19.64 30.02
C ASN A 34 21.31 18.52 28.97
N ASP A 35 22.38 18.16 28.26
CA ASP A 35 22.37 17.08 27.27
C ASP A 35 22.32 15.68 27.93
N PHE A 36 22.80 15.55 29.16
CA PHE A 36 22.72 14.30 29.94
C PHE A 36 21.34 14.09 30.56
N HIS A 37 20.63 15.16 30.91
CA HIS A 37 19.25 15.08 31.42
C HIS A 37 18.23 14.78 30.31
N LEU A 38 18.51 15.17 29.07
CA LEU A 38 17.71 14.81 27.88
C LEU A 38 17.82 13.32 27.47
N LEU A 39 18.84 12.62 27.95
CA LEU A 39 19.05 11.19 27.67
C LEU A 39 18.37 10.25 28.68
N LEU A 40 17.75 10.77 29.74
CA LEU A 40 17.19 9.98 30.84
C LEU A 40 15.66 9.95 30.89
N GLU A 41 14.96 10.81 30.16
CA GLU A 41 13.52 10.67 29.99
C GLU A 41 13.22 9.64 28.92
N ASP A 42 12.59 8.54 29.33
CA ASP A 42 12.05 7.57 28.39
C ASP A 42 11.14 8.30 27.39
N PRO A 43 11.32 8.08 26.08
CA PRO A 43 10.50 8.75 25.09
C PRO A 43 9.03 8.39 25.32
N THR A 44 8.16 9.41 25.26
CA THR A 44 6.72 9.23 25.36
C THR A 44 6.23 8.20 24.34
N LEU A 45 5.10 7.54 24.61
CA LEU A 45 4.50 6.58 23.66
C LEU A 45 4.29 7.21 22.28
N PHE A 46 3.91 8.50 22.25
CA PHE A 46 3.79 9.27 21.03
C PHE A 46 5.13 9.41 20.29
N ALA A 47 6.19 9.84 20.98
CA ALA A 47 7.52 9.97 20.39
C ALA A 47 8.04 8.61 19.87
N ARG A 48 7.78 7.52 20.60
CA ARG A 48 8.12 6.14 20.16
C ARG A 48 7.36 5.74 18.90
N MET A 49 6.05 6.01 18.83
CA MET A 49 5.23 5.75 17.64
C MET A 49 5.76 6.54 16.43
N VAL A 50 5.97 7.84 16.57
CA VAL A 50 6.50 8.70 15.50
C VAL A 50 7.88 8.21 15.05
N HIS A 51 8.73 7.78 16.00
CA HIS A 51 10.02 7.18 15.69
C HIS A 51 9.89 5.91 14.87
N LEU A 52 9.01 4.98 15.27
CA LEU A 52 8.77 3.74 14.54
C LEU A 52 8.26 4.01 13.12
N VAL A 53 7.29 4.92 12.96
CA VAL A 53 6.77 5.31 11.63
C VAL A 53 7.85 5.92 10.74
N ALA A 54 8.69 6.80 11.29
CA ALA A 54 9.80 7.40 10.56
C ALA A 54 10.80 6.33 10.09
N MET A 55 11.16 5.39 10.96
CA MET A 55 12.02 4.25 10.61
C MET A 55 11.34 3.29 9.63
N GLU A 56 10.01 3.26 9.63
CA GLU A 56 9.22 2.42 8.75
C GLU A 56 9.14 2.95 7.32
N VAL A 57 8.99 4.26 7.12
CA VAL A 57 8.70 4.79 5.78
C VAL A 57 9.85 5.61 5.21
N LEU A 58 10.62 6.33 6.04
CA LEU A 58 11.61 7.28 5.57
C LEU A 58 13.01 6.64 5.49
N PRO A 59 13.65 6.68 4.30
CA PRO A 59 14.95 6.06 4.10
C PRO A 59 16.09 6.91 4.69
N GLU A 60 16.05 8.23 4.49
CA GLU A 60 17.14 9.12 4.90
C GLU A 60 17.07 9.51 6.38
N GLU A 61 18.22 9.48 7.06
CA GLU A 61 18.30 9.85 8.48
C GLU A 61 17.88 11.30 8.73
N ARG A 62 18.21 12.20 7.81
CA ARG A 62 17.82 13.61 7.87
C ARG A 62 16.30 13.77 7.88
N ASP A 63 15.62 13.08 6.97
CA ASP A 63 14.16 13.14 6.86
C ASP A 63 13.49 12.54 8.09
N ARG A 64 14.05 11.46 8.65
CA ARG A 64 13.56 10.86 9.91
C ARG A 64 13.61 11.84 11.07
N LYS A 65 14.75 12.52 11.28
CA LYS A 65 14.89 13.54 12.34
C LYS A 65 13.94 14.70 12.13
N TYR A 66 13.90 15.24 10.91
CA TYR A 66 13.00 16.33 10.57
C TYR A 66 11.52 15.96 10.81
N TYR A 67 11.12 14.75 10.40
CA TYR A 67 9.76 14.25 10.64
C TYR A 67 9.47 14.11 12.14
N GLN A 68 10.38 13.51 12.91
CA GLN A 68 10.21 13.34 14.36
C GLN A 68 10.08 14.67 15.12
N GLU A 69 10.83 15.70 14.71
CA GLU A 69 10.77 17.03 15.33
C GLU A 69 9.51 17.82 14.97
N ARG A 70 8.97 17.62 13.76
CA ARG A 70 7.88 18.45 13.22
C ARG A 70 6.51 17.79 13.22
N TYR A 71 6.43 16.48 13.43
CA TYR A 71 5.16 15.76 13.34
C TYR A 71 4.23 16.12 14.51
N THR A 72 3.06 16.66 14.19
CA THR A 72 2.07 17.17 15.15
C THR A 72 0.76 16.38 15.16
N CYS A 73 0.72 15.21 14.49
CA CYS A 73 -0.52 14.44 14.26
C CYS A 73 -1.61 15.18 13.47
N CYS A 74 -1.28 16.32 12.86
CA CYS A 74 -2.19 17.17 12.11
C CYS A 74 -1.67 17.33 10.66
N PRO A 75 -2.40 16.84 9.65
CA PRO A 75 -3.65 16.08 9.75
C PRO A 75 -3.41 14.64 10.24
N PRO A 76 -4.37 14.05 10.97
CA PRO A 76 -4.30 12.63 11.34
C PRO A 76 -4.46 11.75 10.09
N PRO A 77 -4.08 10.45 10.16
CA PRO A 77 -4.27 9.50 9.05
C PRO A 77 -5.76 9.16 8.87
N PHE A 78 -6.49 10.08 8.26
CA PHE A 78 -7.94 10.03 8.11
C PHE A 78 -8.42 8.99 7.10
N PHE A 79 -7.75 8.86 5.95
CA PHE A 79 -8.21 8.00 4.85
C PHE A 79 -8.25 6.52 5.26
N ILE A 80 -7.14 5.99 5.80
CA ILE A 80 -7.03 4.58 6.19
C ILE A 80 -7.97 4.26 7.35
N ILE A 81 -8.16 5.19 8.29
CA ILE A 81 -9.13 5.03 9.38
C ILE A 81 -10.55 5.00 8.81
N CYS A 82 -10.90 5.92 7.91
CA CYS A 82 -12.24 5.99 7.33
C CYS A 82 -12.59 4.76 6.50
N VAL A 83 -11.69 4.28 5.64
CA VAL A 83 -11.96 3.09 4.82
C VAL A 83 -12.06 1.83 5.69
N THR A 84 -11.21 1.71 6.73
CA THR A 84 -11.32 0.64 7.75
C THR A 84 -12.68 0.65 8.46
N LEU A 85 -13.14 1.82 8.90
CA LEU A 85 -14.43 1.95 9.57
C LEU A 85 -15.60 1.65 8.62
N LEU A 86 -15.48 2.04 7.36
CA LEU A 86 -16.47 1.74 6.33
C LEU A 86 -16.56 0.23 6.06
N GLU A 87 -15.42 -0.45 5.91
CA GLU A 87 -15.35 -1.91 5.75
C GLU A 87 -15.97 -2.64 6.96
N LEU A 88 -15.62 -2.23 8.18
CA LEU A 88 -16.20 -2.79 9.42
C LEU A 88 -17.72 -2.56 9.48
N GLY A 89 -18.18 -1.35 9.15
CA GLY A 89 -19.61 -1.01 9.17
C GLY A 89 -20.42 -1.79 8.14
N VAL A 90 -19.93 -1.90 6.90
CA VAL A 90 -20.57 -2.69 5.84
C VAL A 90 -20.59 -4.17 6.21
N PHE A 91 -19.48 -4.70 6.75
CA PHE A 91 -19.42 -6.09 7.20
C PHE A 91 -20.40 -6.38 8.33
N ALA A 92 -20.46 -5.51 9.35
CA ALA A 92 -21.39 -5.64 10.47
C ALA A 92 -22.85 -5.59 10.01
N TRP A 93 -23.17 -4.72 9.04
CA TRP A 93 -24.50 -4.64 8.44
C TRP A 93 -24.93 -5.95 7.77
N TYR A 94 -24.06 -6.53 6.91
CA TYR A 94 -24.36 -7.80 6.25
C TYR A 94 -24.40 -8.97 7.25
N ALA A 95 -23.48 -9.03 8.21
CA ALA A 95 -23.48 -10.06 9.24
C ALA A 95 -24.76 -10.01 10.09
N TRP A 96 -25.22 -8.81 10.46
CA TRP A 96 -26.48 -8.63 11.19
C TRP A 96 -27.68 -9.15 10.39
N GLY A 97 -27.77 -8.79 9.09
CA GLY A 97 -28.84 -9.25 8.21
C GLY A 97 -28.84 -10.77 7.96
N ALA A 98 -27.69 -11.43 8.06
CA ALA A 98 -27.53 -12.87 7.81
C ALA A 98 -27.68 -13.76 9.06
N GLY A 99 -28.02 -13.20 10.23
CA GLY A 99 -28.21 -13.96 11.47
C GLY A 99 -27.09 -13.81 12.51
N GLY A 100 -26.24 -12.79 12.37
CA GLY A 100 -25.24 -12.40 13.36
C GLY A 100 -23.84 -12.99 13.12
N VAL A 101 -23.02 -13.04 14.18
CA VAL A 101 -21.59 -13.38 14.10
C VAL A 101 -21.33 -14.80 13.59
N ALA A 102 -22.26 -15.74 13.81
CA ALA A 102 -22.15 -17.10 13.27
C ALA A 102 -22.19 -17.15 11.73
N ALA A 103 -22.96 -16.25 11.11
CA ALA A 103 -23.04 -16.10 9.65
C ALA A 103 -21.85 -15.30 9.07
N ALA A 104 -21.04 -14.66 9.90
CA ALA A 104 -19.86 -13.90 9.48
C ALA A 104 -18.71 -14.79 8.97
N ALA A 105 -18.86 -16.12 9.02
CA ALA A 105 -17.92 -17.07 8.42
C ALA A 105 -18.12 -17.26 6.91
N GLY A 106 -19.24 -16.81 6.34
CA GLY A 106 -19.56 -16.90 4.91
C GLY A 106 -20.95 -17.47 4.64
N PRO A 107 -21.46 -17.40 3.39
CA PRO A 107 -20.77 -16.98 2.15
C PRO A 107 -20.84 -15.45 1.85
N VAL A 108 -20.12 -15.03 0.80
CA VAL A 108 -20.12 -13.65 0.27
C VAL A 108 -21.57 -13.20 -0.04
N PRO A 109 -21.97 -11.96 0.32
CA PRO A 109 -23.28 -11.43 -0.05
C PRO A 109 -23.30 -11.03 -1.54
N VAL A 110 -23.35 -12.00 -2.45
CA VAL A 110 -23.23 -11.80 -3.91
C VAL A 110 -24.35 -10.95 -4.53
N ASP A 111 -25.51 -10.91 -3.90
CA ASP A 111 -26.63 -10.07 -4.31
C ASP A 111 -26.45 -8.61 -3.87
N SER A 112 -25.36 -8.30 -3.16
CA SER A 112 -25.02 -6.95 -2.78
C SER A 112 -24.89 -6.03 -4.01
N PRO A 113 -25.44 -4.81 -3.96
CA PRO A 113 -25.22 -3.80 -5.00
C PRO A 113 -23.77 -3.29 -5.03
N LEU A 114 -22.96 -3.62 -4.02
CA LEU A 114 -21.59 -3.15 -3.87
C LEU A 114 -20.55 -4.10 -4.47
N VAL A 115 -20.86 -5.40 -4.55
CA VAL A 115 -19.98 -6.44 -5.11
C VAL A 115 -19.73 -6.19 -6.61
N TYR A 116 -18.49 -6.41 -7.06
CA TYR A 116 -18.19 -6.39 -8.49
C TYR A 116 -18.79 -7.62 -9.17
N ARG A 117 -19.53 -7.38 -10.25
CA ARG A 117 -20.31 -8.39 -10.97
C ARG A 117 -20.04 -8.29 -12.47
N PRO A 118 -19.45 -9.33 -13.10
CA PRO A 118 -19.16 -9.31 -14.54
C PRO A 118 -20.39 -9.19 -15.45
N ASP A 119 -21.56 -9.61 -15.00
CA ASP A 119 -22.84 -9.44 -15.69
C ASP A 119 -23.38 -7.99 -15.59
N ARG A 120 -22.84 -7.18 -14.67
CA ARG A 120 -23.29 -5.80 -14.37
C ARG A 120 -22.21 -4.75 -14.61
N ARG A 121 -21.34 -4.94 -15.60
CA ARG A 121 -20.22 -4.01 -15.94
C ARG A 121 -20.65 -2.56 -16.23
N ARG A 122 -21.92 -2.29 -16.54
CA ARG A 122 -22.44 -0.91 -16.72
C ARG A 122 -22.67 -0.17 -15.40
N GLU A 123 -22.74 -0.89 -14.29
CA GLU A 123 -22.91 -0.33 -12.94
C GLU A 123 -21.54 0.11 -12.41
N LEU A 124 -21.03 1.24 -12.93
CA LEU A 124 -19.63 1.66 -12.79
C LEU A 124 -19.13 1.77 -11.34
N TRP A 125 -20.01 2.04 -10.37
CA TRP A 125 -19.63 2.09 -8.95
C TRP A 125 -19.06 0.76 -8.45
N ARG A 126 -19.50 -0.37 -9.02
CA ARG A 126 -19.07 -1.72 -8.65
C ARG A 126 -17.57 -1.96 -8.85
N PHE A 127 -16.92 -1.21 -9.73
CA PHE A 127 -15.46 -1.26 -9.91
C PHE A 127 -14.70 -0.69 -8.71
N LEU A 128 -15.37 0.05 -7.83
CA LEU A 128 -14.79 0.63 -6.62
C LEU A 128 -15.42 0.06 -5.34
N THR A 129 -16.74 -0.05 -5.28
CA THR A 129 -17.47 -0.42 -4.05
C THR A 129 -17.23 -1.86 -3.61
N TYR A 130 -16.70 -2.71 -4.47
CA TYR A 130 -16.40 -4.10 -4.10
C TYR A 130 -15.36 -4.19 -2.97
N SER A 131 -14.54 -3.15 -2.81
CA SER A 131 -13.49 -3.08 -1.78
C SER A 131 -14.03 -3.07 -0.35
N VAL A 132 -15.28 -2.62 -0.14
CA VAL A 132 -15.86 -2.52 1.20
C VAL A 132 -16.66 -3.76 1.62
N VAL A 133 -16.84 -4.72 0.72
CA VAL A 133 -17.55 -5.98 0.99
C VAL A 133 -16.54 -7.09 1.23
N HIS A 134 -16.77 -7.96 2.21
CA HIS A 134 -15.86 -9.07 2.52
C HIS A 134 -16.61 -10.39 2.62
N ALA A 135 -15.93 -11.46 2.22
CA ALA A 135 -16.46 -12.82 2.19
C ALA A 135 -16.72 -13.43 3.58
N GLY A 136 -15.97 -12.98 4.58
CA GLY A 136 -16.03 -13.50 5.94
C GLY A 136 -15.05 -12.78 6.86
N TRP A 137 -15.14 -13.07 8.16
CA TRP A 137 -14.41 -12.33 9.19
C TRP A 137 -12.90 -12.51 9.10
N LEU A 138 -12.41 -13.70 8.72
CA LEU A 138 -10.97 -13.95 8.51
C LEU A 138 -10.43 -13.10 7.35
N HIS A 139 -11.18 -13.04 6.25
CA HIS A 139 -10.81 -12.26 5.08
C HIS A 139 -10.78 -10.76 5.41
N LEU A 140 -11.79 -10.26 6.13
CA LEU A 140 -11.79 -8.88 6.62
C LEU A 140 -10.63 -8.61 7.58
N ALA A 141 -10.43 -9.47 8.59
CA ALA A 141 -9.39 -9.29 9.60
C ALA A 141 -7.99 -9.22 8.97
N PHE A 142 -7.71 -10.07 7.98
CA PHE A 142 -6.44 -10.05 7.26
C PHE A 142 -6.26 -8.75 6.46
N ASN A 143 -7.28 -8.32 5.71
CA ASN A 143 -7.23 -7.04 4.97
C ASN A 143 -6.98 -5.87 5.91
N LEU A 144 -7.76 -5.77 7.00
CA LEU A 144 -7.61 -4.70 7.99
C LEU A 144 -6.24 -4.72 8.67
N LEU A 145 -5.71 -5.90 8.99
CA LEU A 145 -4.39 -6.03 9.60
C LEU A 145 -3.31 -5.43 8.69
N VAL A 146 -3.27 -5.84 7.42
CA VAL A 146 -2.26 -5.34 6.46
C VAL A 146 -2.51 -3.88 6.12
N GLN A 147 -3.78 -3.48 5.92
CA GLN A 147 -4.18 -2.11 5.65
C GLN A 147 -3.76 -1.14 6.76
N LEU A 148 -4.00 -1.49 8.02
CA LEU A 148 -3.61 -0.64 9.15
C LEU A 148 -2.10 -0.64 9.36
N ALA A 149 -1.45 -1.81 9.27
CA ALA A 149 -0.01 -1.94 9.49
C ALA A 149 0.82 -1.19 8.44
N VAL A 150 0.41 -1.20 7.17
CA VAL A 150 1.14 -0.56 6.07
C VAL A 150 0.57 0.83 5.74
N GLY A 151 -0.76 0.96 5.71
CA GLY A 151 -1.45 2.17 5.30
C GLY A 151 -1.29 3.32 6.30
N LEU A 152 -1.40 3.07 7.61
CA LEU A 152 -1.27 4.15 8.61
C LEU A 152 0.11 4.82 8.56
N PRO A 153 1.25 4.09 8.59
CA PRO A 153 2.57 4.71 8.46
C PRO A 153 2.72 5.48 7.14
N LEU A 154 2.26 4.90 6.01
CA LEU A 154 2.31 5.56 4.71
C LEU A 154 1.51 6.86 4.70
N GLU A 155 0.31 6.86 5.27
CA GLU A 155 -0.55 8.04 5.33
C GLU A 155 0.02 9.11 6.27
N MET A 156 0.58 8.74 7.42
CA MET A 156 1.19 9.69 8.35
C MET A 156 2.38 10.43 7.72
N VAL A 157 3.14 9.76 6.85
CA VAL A 157 4.31 10.35 6.18
C VAL A 157 3.97 11.07 4.88
N HIS A 158 3.07 10.52 4.06
CA HIS A 158 2.77 11.05 2.73
C HIS A 158 1.43 11.82 2.64
N GLY A 159 0.57 11.70 3.65
CA GLY A 159 -0.74 12.33 3.70
C GLY A 159 -1.88 11.53 3.05
N ALA A 160 -3.10 11.84 3.47
CA ALA A 160 -4.34 11.17 3.09
C ALA A 160 -4.58 11.09 1.58
N THR A 161 -4.44 12.21 0.88
CA THR A 161 -4.71 12.28 -0.58
C THR A 161 -3.80 11.35 -1.37
N ARG A 162 -2.53 11.27 -0.97
CA ARG A 162 -1.51 10.48 -1.64
C ARG A 162 -1.73 8.99 -1.41
N CYS A 163 -1.95 8.62 -0.15
CA CYS A 163 -2.28 7.25 0.24
C CYS A 163 -3.58 6.78 -0.43
N GLY A 164 -4.62 7.63 -0.41
CA GLY A 164 -5.91 7.35 -1.04
C GLY A 164 -5.83 7.17 -2.55
N ALA A 165 -5.03 7.97 -3.25
CA ALA A 165 -4.82 7.79 -4.69
C ALA A 165 -4.21 6.42 -5.03
N VAL A 166 -3.22 5.97 -4.25
CA VAL A 166 -2.58 4.66 -4.44
C VAL A 166 -3.58 3.53 -4.16
N TYR A 167 -4.31 3.60 -3.05
CA TYR A 167 -5.31 2.60 -2.68
C TYR A 167 -6.41 2.49 -3.75
N LEU A 168 -7.00 3.62 -4.16
CA LEU A 168 -8.10 3.63 -5.13
C LEU A 168 -7.63 3.21 -6.53
N ALA A 169 -6.40 3.54 -6.94
CA ALA A 169 -5.81 3.03 -8.18
C ALA A 169 -5.64 1.50 -8.14
N GLY A 170 -5.30 0.95 -6.97
CA GLY A 170 -5.26 -0.49 -6.72
C GLY A 170 -6.62 -1.17 -6.86
N VAL A 171 -7.64 -0.61 -6.20
CA VAL A 171 -9.02 -1.11 -6.28
C VAL A 171 -9.53 -1.07 -7.73
N LEU A 172 -9.38 0.07 -8.41
CA LEU A 172 -9.83 0.21 -9.79
C LEU A 172 -9.04 -0.69 -10.76
N GLY A 173 -7.71 -0.75 -10.61
CA GLY A 173 -6.87 -1.62 -11.42
C GLY A 173 -7.20 -3.09 -11.21
N GLY A 174 -7.50 -3.48 -9.97
CA GLY A 174 -7.90 -4.84 -9.61
C GLY A 174 -9.19 -5.29 -10.29
N SER A 175 -10.26 -4.48 -10.19
CA SER A 175 -11.54 -4.79 -10.83
C SER A 175 -11.48 -4.77 -12.35
N LEU A 176 -10.75 -3.80 -12.94
CA LEU A 176 -10.52 -3.76 -14.38
C LEU A 176 -9.74 -4.98 -14.88
N ALA A 177 -8.69 -5.42 -14.17
CA ALA A 177 -7.94 -6.61 -14.59
C ALA A 177 -8.76 -7.89 -14.44
N ALA A 178 -9.47 -8.06 -13.33
CA ALA A 178 -10.37 -9.20 -13.14
C ALA A 178 -11.45 -9.24 -14.22
N SER A 179 -12.02 -8.10 -14.61
CA SER A 179 -13.04 -8.04 -15.67
C SER A 179 -12.58 -8.61 -17.01
N VAL A 180 -11.28 -8.54 -17.29
CA VAL A 180 -10.67 -8.99 -18.55
C VAL A 180 -10.11 -10.41 -18.42
N LEU A 181 -9.44 -10.71 -17.31
CA LEU A 181 -8.66 -11.93 -17.12
C LEU A 181 -9.40 -13.03 -16.35
N ASP A 182 -10.38 -12.65 -15.53
CA ASP A 182 -11.24 -13.55 -14.74
C ASP A 182 -12.74 -13.16 -14.95
N PRO A 183 -13.26 -13.21 -16.20
CA PRO A 183 -14.55 -12.61 -16.58
C PRO A 183 -15.79 -13.26 -15.95
N ASP A 184 -15.64 -14.35 -15.21
CA ASP A 184 -16.72 -15.09 -14.54
C ASP A 184 -16.68 -14.93 -13.01
N VAL A 185 -15.73 -14.16 -12.48
CA VAL A 185 -15.48 -14.02 -11.04
C VAL A 185 -16.04 -12.70 -10.51
N CYS A 186 -16.88 -12.78 -9.48
CA CYS A 186 -17.30 -11.63 -8.69
C CYS A 186 -16.19 -11.22 -7.72
N LEU A 187 -16.03 -9.92 -7.43
CA LEU A 187 -15.07 -9.46 -6.44
C LEU A 187 -15.77 -8.92 -5.19
N ALA A 188 -15.21 -9.28 -4.04
CA ALA A 188 -15.55 -8.73 -2.73
C ALA A 188 -14.27 -8.74 -1.88
N GLY A 189 -13.72 -7.56 -1.60
CA GLY A 189 -12.60 -7.41 -0.67
C GLY A 189 -11.71 -6.21 -0.99
N ALA A 190 -11.14 -5.61 0.05
CA ALA A 190 -10.23 -4.46 -0.04
C ALA A 190 -8.87 -4.79 -0.68
N SER A 191 -8.59 -6.06 -0.95
CA SER A 191 -7.27 -6.59 -1.28
C SER A 191 -6.59 -5.87 -2.45
N GLY A 192 -7.31 -5.49 -3.50
CA GLY A 192 -6.74 -4.69 -4.60
C GLY A 192 -6.06 -3.40 -4.14
N GLY A 193 -6.67 -2.69 -3.19
CA GLY A 193 -6.09 -1.49 -2.57
C GLY A 193 -4.99 -1.82 -1.55
N VAL A 194 -5.18 -2.88 -0.75
CA VAL A 194 -4.17 -3.33 0.23
C VAL A 194 -2.86 -3.75 -0.44
N TYR A 195 -2.94 -4.52 -1.52
CA TYR A 195 -1.78 -4.91 -2.33
C TYR A 195 -1.13 -3.71 -3.01
N ALA A 196 -1.89 -2.69 -3.38
CA ALA A 196 -1.32 -1.45 -3.90
C ALA A 196 -0.49 -0.71 -2.84
N LEU A 197 -0.99 -0.60 -1.61
CA LEU A 197 -0.25 0.00 -0.50
C LEU A 197 1.00 -0.83 -0.15
N LEU A 198 0.87 -2.16 -0.09
CA LEU A 198 1.98 -3.07 0.18
C LEU A 198 3.07 -2.95 -0.91
N ALA A 199 2.68 -2.94 -2.18
CA ALA A 199 3.61 -2.78 -3.29
C ALA A 199 4.27 -1.40 -3.31
N ALA A 200 3.53 -0.33 -3.00
CA ALA A 200 4.08 1.02 -2.90
C ALA A 200 5.11 1.13 -1.76
N HIS A 201 4.82 0.54 -0.60
CA HIS A 201 5.76 0.44 0.51
C HIS A 201 7.02 -0.36 0.11
N LEU A 202 6.83 -1.52 -0.54
CA LEU A 202 7.94 -2.36 -0.98
C LEU A 202 8.80 -1.68 -2.04
N ALA A 203 8.20 -0.93 -2.97
CA ALA A 203 8.92 -0.16 -3.98
C ALA A 203 9.86 0.85 -3.31
N ASN A 204 9.36 1.56 -2.30
CA ASN A 204 10.17 2.49 -1.51
C ASN A 204 11.30 1.77 -0.75
N ALA A 205 11.01 0.61 -0.16
CA ALA A 205 12.00 -0.20 0.54
C ALA A 205 13.09 -0.76 -0.40
N LEU A 206 12.73 -1.20 -1.61
CA LEU A 206 13.67 -1.75 -2.60
C LEU A 206 14.56 -0.66 -3.22
N LEU A 207 13.98 0.49 -3.60
CA LEU A 207 14.76 1.60 -4.14
C LEU A 207 15.75 2.17 -3.11
N ASN A 208 15.42 2.06 -1.82
CA ASN A 208 16.23 2.54 -0.72
C ASN A 208 16.77 1.41 0.16
N PHE A 209 17.00 0.22 -0.41
CA PHE A 209 17.30 -1.01 0.35
C PHE A 209 18.49 -0.86 1.30
N HIS A 210 19.52 -0.11 0.89
CA HIS A 210 20.70 0.14 1.71
C HIS A 210 20.49 1.18 2.82
N ALA A 211 19.49 2.05 2.72
CA ALA A 211 19.18 3.08 3.70
C ALA A 211 18.09 2.65 4.70
N MET A 212 17.23 1.71 4.30
CA MET A 212 16.12 1.18 5.09
C MET A 212 16.59 0.08 6.04
N ARG A 213 16.28 0.23 7.33
CA ARG A 213 16.60 -0.80 8.34
C ARG A 213 15.73 -2.03 8.11
N TYR A 214 16.34 -3.22 8.12
CA TYR A 214 15.65 -4.51 7.92
C TYR A 214 14.93 -4.66 6.56
N GLY A 215 15.46 -4.06 5.48
CA GLY A 215 14.89 -4.18 4.13
C GLY A 215 14.60 -5.62 3.70
N ALA A 216 15.51 -6.55 4.00
CA ALA A 216 15.32 -7.99 3.71
C ALA A 216 14.15 -8.61 4.49
N VAL A 217 14.02 -8.30 5.78
CA VAL A 217 12.91 -8.83 6.62
C VAL A 217 11.57 -8.33 6.12
N ARG A 218 11.49 -7.05 5.72
CA ARG A 218 10.27 -6.46 5.17
C ARG A 218 9.87 -7.08 3.84
N LEU A 219 10.84 -7.31 2.96
CA LEU A 219 10.60 -8.03 1.70
C LEU A 219 10.10 -9.45 1.98
N VAL A 220 10.73 -10.19 2.89
CA VAL A 220 10.30 -11.54 3.27
C VAL A 220 8.90 -11.53 3.88
N ALA A 221 8.60 -10.57 4.76
CA ALA A 221 7.28 -10.44 5.37
C ALA A 221 6.20 -10.12 4.32
N ALA A 222 6.47 -9.20 3.39
CA ALA A 222 5.56 -8.86 2.30
C ALA A 222 5.32 -10.08 1.38
N LEU A 223 6.38 -10.81 1.04
CA LEU A 223 6.28 -12.03 0.24
C LEU A 223 5.51 -13.14 0.99
N ALA A 224 5.71 -13.29 2.30
CA ALA A 224 4.98 -14.26 3.11
C ALA A 224 3.48 -13.92 3.17
N VAL A 225 3.15 -12.65 3.42
CA VAL A 225 1.76 -12.14 3.41
C VAL A 225 1.10 -12.41 2.04
N ALA A 226 1.78 -12.04 0.95
CA ALA A 226 1.28 -12.28 -0.40
C ALA A 226 1.14 -13.78 -0.71
N SER A 227 2.10 -14.59 -0.28
CA SER A 227 2.08 -16.05 -0.53
C SER A 227 0.97 -16.75 0.26
N CYS A 228 0.72 -16.35 1.52
CA CYS A 228 -0.37 -16.88 2.32
C CYS A 228 -1.73 -16.57 1.71
N ASP A 229 -1.93 -15.33 1.27
CA ASP A 229 -3.19 -14.89 0.66
C ASP A 229 -3.43 -15.52 -0.72
N VAL A 230 -2.41 -15.57 -1.57
CA VAL A 230 -2.48 -16.31 -2.84
C VAL A 230 -2.70 -17.81 -2.59
N GLY A 231 -2.04 -18.39 -1.59
CA GLY A 231 -2.23 -19.79 -1.21
C GLY A 231 -3.66 -20.09 -0.76
N PHE A 232 -4.26 -19.19 0.02
CA PHE A 232 -5.67 -19.26 0.42
C PHE A 232 -6.61 -19.18 -0.80
N ALA A 233 -6.35 -18.23 -1.71
CA ALA A 233 -7.12 -18.09 -2.95
C ALA A 233 -7.02 -19.34 -3.86
N VAL A 234 -5.83 -19.93 -3.98
CA VAL A 234 -5.57 -21.20 -4.68
C VAL A 234 -6.35 -22.33 -4.03
N HIS A 235 -6.23 -22.48 -2.72
CA HIS A 235 -6.97 -23.50 -1.99
C HIS A 235 -8.48 -23.38 -2.22
N ALA A 236 -9.06 -22.20 -1.98
CA ALA A 236 -10.47 -21.92 -2.18
C ALA A 236 -10.97 -22.27 -3.59
N ARG A 237 -10.19 -21.92 -4.63
CA ARG A 237 -10.56 -22.19 -6.02
C ARG A 237 -10.55 -23.67 -6.37
N TYR A 238 -9.63 -24.46 -5.81
CA TYR A 238 -9.50 -25.89 -6.15
C TYR A 238 -10.32 -26.81 -5.25
N THR A 239 -10.58 -26.44 -4.00
CA THR A 239 -11.44 -27.24 -3.11
C THR A 239 -12.93 -26.97 -3.33
N LYS A 240 -13.29 -25.85 -3.97
CA LYS A 240 -14.68 -25.37 -4.13
C LYS A 240 -15.42 -25.16 -2.80
N GLU A 241 -14.69 -25.14 -1.68
CA GLU A 241 -15.25 -24.90 -0.35
C GLU A 241 -15.59 -23.42 -0.12
N ALA A 242 -15.02 -22.53 -0.93
CA ALA A 242 -15.27 -21.10 -0.88
C ALA A 242 -15.39 -20.52 -2.32
N PRO A 243 -16.05 -19.36 -2.47
CA PRO A 243 -16.14 -18.66 -3.75
C PRO A 243 -14.75 -18.38 -4.33
N PRO A 244 -14.58 -18.45 -5.67
CA PRO A 244 -13.28 -18.22 -6.30
C PRO A 244 -12.81 -16.77 -6.08
N VAL A 245 -11.55 -16.62 -5.66
CA VAL A 245 -10.88 -15.32 -5.52
C VAL A 245 -10.07 -15.03 -6.78
N SER A 246 -10.14 -13.80 -7.29
CA SER A 246 -9.38 -13.38 -8.49
C SER A 246 -7.93 -13.06 -8.16
N TYR A 247 -6.98 -13.80 -8.75
CA TYR A 247 -5.56 -13.46 -8.68
C TYR A 247 -5.23 -12.22 -9.52
N ALA A 248 -5.93 -12.04 -10.64
CA ALA A 248 -5.75 -10.89 -11.51
C ALA A 248 -5.97 -9.58 -10.75
N ALA A 249 -6.96 -9.55 -9.86
CA ALA A 249 -7.24 -8.39 -9.02
C ALA A 249 -6.05 -8.03 -8.10
N HIS A 250 -5.45 -9.02 -7.43
CA HIS A 250 -4.32 -8.79 -6.51
C HIS A 250 -3.07 -8.34 -7.26
N VAL A 251 -2.74 -9.00 -8.38
CA VAL A 251 -1.58 -8.67 -9.21
C VAL A 251 -1.71 -7.27 -9.80
N ALA A 252 -2.87 -6.93 -10.37
CA ALA A 252 -3.09 -5.60 -10.93
C ALA A 252 -3.12 -4.50 -9.86
N GLY A 253 -3.67 -4.79 -8.67
CA GLY A 253 -3.57 -3.91 -7.51
C GLY A 253 -2.12 -3.61 -7.12
N ALA A 254 -1.30 -4.65 -7.01
CA ALA A 254 0.13 -4.50 -6.72
C ALA A 254 0.88 -3.70 -7.81
N LEU A 255 0.58 -3.93 -9.10
CA LEU A 255 1.16 -3.18 -10.22
C LEU A 255 0.74 -1.70 -10.21
N ALA A 256 -0.51 -1.40 -9.87
CA ALA A 256 -0.98 -0.04 -9.66
C ALA A 256 -0.22 0.63 -8.51
N GLY A 257 -0.01 -0.08 -7.40
CA GLY A 257 0.80 0.39 -6.27
C GLY A 257 2.26 0.66 -6.63
N LEU A 258 2.89 -0.25 -7.38
CA LEU A 258 4.27 -0.10 -7.85
C LEU A 258 4.43 1.12 -8.77
N THR A 259 3.45 1.38 -9.63
CA THR A 259 3.52 2.48 -10.61
C THR A 259 3.11 3.82 -9.99
N ILE A 260 1.88 3.92 -9.47
CA ILE A 260 1.31 5.14 -8.88
C ILE A 260 1.97 5.49 -7.55
N GLY A 261 2.32 4.50 -6.72
CA GLY A 261 3.03 4.73 -5.47
C GLY A 261 4.38 5.41 -5.70
N LEU A 262 5.11 5.04 -6.75
CA LEU A 262 6.35 5.70 -7.14
C LEU A 262 6.15 7.11 -7.72
N LEU A 263 4.97 7.45 -8.25
CA LEU A 263 4.63 8.80 -8.70
C LEU A 263 4.35 9.71 -7.51
N VAL A 264 3.55 9.20 -6.56
CA VAL A 264 2.90 10.01 -5.54
C VAL A 264 3.73 10.08 -4.25
N LEU A 265 4.41 9.00 -3.85
CA LEU A 265 5.08 8.90 -2.55
C LEU A 265 6.56 9.34 -2.58
N LYS A 266 7.08 9.66 -3.76
CA LYS A 266 8.52 9.74 -3.98
C LYS A 266 9.12 11.09 -3.64
N HIS A 267 10.28 11.05 -2.97
CA HIS A 267 11.09 12.22 -2.58
C HIS A 267 12.60 12.04 -2.88
N ALA A 268 12.99 11.30 -3.92
CA ALA A 268 14.40 11.01 -4.22
C ALA A 268 14.89 11.50 -5.60
N GLN A 269 16.12 12.01 -5.66
CA GLN A 269 16.79 12.42 -6.90
C GLN A 269 17.09 11.20 -7.80
N GLN A 270 16.27 11.00 -8.84
CA GLN A 270 16.47 9.89 -9.77
C GLN A 270 17.43 10.17 -10.90
N ARG A 271 18.18 9.13 -11.26
CA ARG A 271 19.00 9.05 -12.47
C ARG A 271 18.11 9.03 -13.72
N LEU A 272 18.65 9.42 -14.88
CA LEU A 272 17.88 9.51 -16.13
C LEU A 272 17.22 8.18 -16.52
N TRP A 273 17.92 7.06 -16.40
CA TRP A 273 17.40 5.73 -16.74
C TRP A 273 16.21 5.30 -15.86
N GLU A 274 16.24 5.64 -14.56
CA GLU A 274 15.13 5.37 -13.64
C GLU A 274 13.89 6.18 -14.05
N ARG A 275 14.08 7.43 -14.52
CA ARG A 275 12.98 8.24 -15.05
C ARG A 275 12.39 7.65 -16.34
N LEU A 276 13.24 7.14 -17.24
CA LEU A 276 12.79 6.52 -18.49
C LEU A 276 11.99 5.23 -18.23
N LEU A 277 12.53 4.33 -17.39
CA LEU A 277 11.82 3.13 -16.96
C LEU A 277 10.47 3.47 -16.31
N TRP A 278 10.44 4.54 -15.53
CA TRP A 278 9.23 5.03 -14.88
C TRP A 278 8.18 5.53 -15.87
N TRP A 279 8.55 6.37 -16.84
CA TRP A 279 7.62 6.83 -17.88
C TRP A 279 7.10 5.67 -18.73
N ALA A 280 7.96 4.69 -19.03
CA ALA A 280 7.56 3.47 -19.72
C ALA A 280 6.54 2.66 -18.90
N ALA A 281 6.79 2.48 -17.59
CA ALA A 281 5.87 1.77 -16.70
C ALA A 281 4.52 2.51 -16.56
N LEU A 282 4.53 3.84 -16.45
CA LEU A 282 3.32 4.65 -16.39
C LEU A 282 2.53 4.58 -17.71
N GLY A 283 3.23 4.66 -18.85
CA GLY A 283 2.63 4.51 -20.17
C GLY A 283 1.99 3.13 -20.37
N ALA A 284 2.68 2.06 -19.93
CA ALA A 284 2.15 0.70 -19.96
C ALA A 284 0.92 0.55 -19.07
N TYR A 285 0.95 1.08 -17.84
CA TYR A 285 -0.20 1.07 -16.94
C TYR A 285 -1.40 1.80 -17.57
N ALA A 286 -1.19 3.02 -18.09
CA ALA A 286 -2.26 3.79 -18.72
C ALA A 286 -2.84 3.09 -19.96
N ALA A 287 -2.00 2.45 -20.77
CA ALA A 287 -2.45 1.66 -21.93
C ALA A 287 -3.29 0.44 -21.50
N CYS A 288 -2.85 -0.30 -20.48
CA CYS A 288 -3.61 -1.43 -19.93
C CYS A 288 -4.95 -0.99 -19.32
N THR A 289 -4.97 0.12 -18.56
CA THR A 289 -6.20 0.70 -18.01
C THR A 289 -7.15 1.12 -19.13
N LEU A 290 -6.66 1.81 -20.16
CA LEU A 290 -7.47 2.22 -21.31
C LEU A 290 -8.04 1.00 -22.04
N PHE A 291 -7.22 -0.02 -22.31
CA PHE A 291 -7.68 -1.26 -22.91
C PHE A 291 -8.78 -1.92 -22.08
N ALA A 292 -8.60 -2.06 -20.77
CA ALA A 292 -9.59 -2.66 -19.89
C ALA A 292 -10.89 -1.85 -19.85
N VAL A 293 -10.82 -0.52 -19.84
CA VAL A 293 -11.99 0.35 -19.93
C VAL A 293 -12.73 0.12 -21.26
N LEU A 294 -12.03 0.14 -22.39
CA LEU A 294 -12.62 -0.12 -23.70
C LEU A 294 -13.24 -1.53 -23.76
N TYR A 295 -12.57 -2.54 -23.20
CA TYR A 295 -13.11 -3.89 -23.08
C TYR A 295 -14.44 -3.90 -22.31
N ASN A 296 -14.53 -3.21 -21.18
CA ASN A 296 -15.78 -3.16 -20.39
C ASN A 296 -16.90 -2.38 -21.10
N VAL A 297 -16.56 -1.43 -21.96
CA VAL A 297 -17.54 -0.65 -22.73
C VAL A 297 -18.08 -1.43 -23.93
N PHE A 298 -17.22 -2.16 -24.64
CA PHE A 298 -17.57 -2.77 -25.93
C PHE A 298 -17.84 -4.27 -25.89
N SER A 299 -17.35 -5.00 -24.87
CA SER A 299 -17.58 -6.43 -24.76
C SER A 299 -18.99 -6.72 -24.25
N ALA A 300 -19.60 -7.79 -24.79
CA ALA A 300 -20.88 -8.28 -24.29
C ALA A 300 -20.77 -8.70 -22.81
N PRO A 301 -21.85 -8.53 -22.01
CA PRO A 301 -21.92 -9.08 -20.66
C PRO A 301 -21.71 -10.59 -20.66
N THR A 302 -21.17 -11.11 -19.56
CA THR A 302 -21.03 -12.57 -19.37
C THR A 302 -22.39 -13.15 -19.00
N ASP A 303 -22.91 -14.11 -19.77
CA ASP A 303 -24.22 -14.73 -19.53
C ASP A 303 -24.19 -15.84 -18.45
N GLU A 304 -23.02 -16.46 -18.21
CA GLU A 304 -22.84 -17.50 -17.19
C GLU A 304 -21.89 -17.02 -16.08
N LEU A 305 -22.42 -16.81 -14.87
CA LEU A 305 -21.60 -16.62 -13.67
C LEU A 305 -21.29 -17.99 -13.05
N HIS A 306 -20.02 -18.37 -12.96
CA HIS A 306 -19.58 -19.57 -12.23
C HIS A 306 -19.64 -19.34 -10.70
N TYR A 307 -20.85 -19.18 -10.14
CA TYR A 307 -21.07 -19.01 -8.70
C TYR A 307 -21.71 -20.23 -8.02
N MET A 308 -22.37 -21.11 -8.77
CA MET A 308 -23.20 -22.17 -8.20
C MET A 308 -22.62 -23.56 -8.52
N PRO A 309 -22.55 -24.52 -7.57
CA PRO A 309 -22.81 -25.91 -7.95
C PRO A 309 -24.20 -25.94 -8.61
N PRO A 310 -24.43 -26.74 -9.67
CA PRO A 310 -25.72 -26.75 -10.35
C PRO A 310 -26.85 -26.90 -9.34
N ASP A 311 -27.96 -26.19 -9.56
CA ASP A 311 -29.18 -26.35 -8.75
C ASP A 311 -29.43 -27.86 -8.55
N PRO A 312 -29.72 -28.32 -7.33
CA PRO A 312 -30.10 -29.71 -7.14
C PRO A 312 -31.28 -30.00 -8.09
N PRO A 313 -31.29 -31.18 -8.74
CA PRO A 313 -32.37 -31.52 -9.65
C PRO A 313 -33.71 -31.33 -8.93
N PRO A 314 -34.77 -30.89 -9.64
CA PRO A 314 -36.07 -30.55 -9.05
C PRO A 314 -36.74 -31.69 -8.26
N ASP A 315 -36.15 -32.88 -8.25
CA ASP A 315 -36.66 -34.10 -7.62
C ASP A 315 -35.94 -34.50 -6.32
N ALA A 316 -35.01 -33.67 -5.79
CA ALA A 316 -34.43 -33.89 -4.47
C ALA A 316 -35.37 -33.37 -3.37
N GLY A 317 -36.55 -34.00 -3.27
CA GLY A 317 -37.53 -33.74 -2.22
C GLY A 317 -37.04 -34.18 -0.84
N PHE A 318 -37.32 -33.34 0.16
CA PHE A 318 -37.66 -33.79 1.51
C PHE A 318 -39.18 -33.86 1.62
#